data_AF-A0A165P444-F1
#
_entry.id   AF-A0A165P444-F1
#
_cell.length_a   1.000
_cell.length_b   1.000
_cell.length_c   1.000
_cell.angle_alpha   90.00
_cell.angle_beta   90.00
_cell.angle_gamma   90.00
#
_symmetry.space_group_name_H-M   'P 1'
#
loop_
_entity.id
_entity.type
_entity.pdbx_description
1 polymer ?
#
loop_
_entity_poly.entity_id
_entity_poly.type
_entity_poly.pdbx_seq_one_letter_code
_entity_poly.pdbx_strand_id
1 'polypeptide(L)'
;MSGYTAHQSRLRPPQFALDEDVFIGLENRPIRHFAVPEAPGATRQRYLAGLQTVSSYSWIDAEVPTIAVPGMPRVWTDPPPGIALERDGNEAVKDQNTLMTPRFPLLALVASVRAYRPNFAFNEVNIVTTRNSLRKLLRFIRGSGRPGAVADFRLDVDVTGKSVLLTRRELRIVEHYKSRSMRVAQSFERVCTLPADGDYATHMSHHRVVKYRFGGLNILMRFETDAC
;
A
#
# COMPACT_ATOMS: atom_id res chain seq x y z
N MET A 1 -12.59 29.33 18.38
CA MET A 1 -11.59 29.45 17.30
C MET A 1 -10.33 28.77 17.77
N SER A 2 -10.16 27.48 17.46
CA SER A 2 -8.93 26.74 17.74
C SER A 2 -8.39 26.30 16.38
N GLY A 3 -7.37 27.02 15.89
CA GLY A 3 -6.68 26.66 14.66
C GLY A 3 -5.90 25.38 14.90
N TYR A 4 -6.28 24.29 14.23
CA TYR A 4 -5.58 23.02 14.34
C TYR A 4 -4.72 22.81 13.08
N THR A 5 -3.42 22.94 13.28
CA THR A 5 -2.37 22.73 12.29
C THR A 5 -2.46 21.29 11.79
N ALA A 6 -2.45 21.10 10.47
CA ALA A 6 -2.32 19.78 9.88
C ALA A 6 -1.10 19.09 10.52
N HIS A 7 -1.31 18.00 11.25
CA HIS A 7 -0.23 17.12 11.69
C HIS A 7 0.33 16.42 10.45
N GLN A 8 1.12 17.15 9.68
CA GLN A 8 2.14 16.59 8.84
C GLN A 8 3.03 15.76 9.77
N SER A 9 3.20 14.49 9.47
CA SER A 9 4.16 13.62 10.13
C SER A 9 5.46 14.39 10.41
N ARG A 10 5.96 14.36 11.65
CA ARG A 10 7.25 15.00 12.01
C ARG A 10 8.41 14.49 11.14
N LEU A 11 8.21 13.34 10.50
CA LEU A 11 9.04 12.81 9.45
C LEU A 11 8.83 13.62 8.16
N ARG A 12 9.78 14.52 7.86
CA ARG A 12 9.92 15.04 6.49
C ARG A 12 10.12 13.83 5.57
N PRO A 13 9.39 13.75 4.44
CA PRO A 13 9.75 12.79 3.41
C PRO A 13 11.24 12.93 3.11
N PRO A 14 11.97 11.82 2.91
CA PRO A 14 13.27 11.94 2.27
C PRO A 14 13.05 12.77 1.00
N GLN A 15 13.90 13.76 0.76
CA GLN A 15 14.01 14.39 -0.55
C GLN A 15 14.49 13.32 -1.53
N PHE A 16 13.59 12.46 -1.97
CA PHE A 16 13.76 11.79 -3.25
C PHE A 16 13.67 12.92 -4.26
N ALA A 17 14.73 13.06 -5.06
CA ALA A 17 14.83 14.10 -6.04
C ALA A 17 13.53 14.13 -6.85
N LEU A 18 12.91 15.31 -6.88
CA LEU A 18 11.81 15.56 -7.77
C LEU A 18 12.36 15.34 -9.19
N ASP A 19 11.66 14.49 -9.97
CA ASP A 19 11.90 14.19 -11.40
C ASP A 19 12.59 12.86 -11.75
N GLU A 20 12.29 11.79 -11.00
CA GLU A 20 12.82 10.47 -11.34
C GLU A 20 11.96 9.76 -12.41
N ASP A 21 12.61 9.38 -13.51
CA ASP A 21 12.15 8.37 -14.45
C ASP A 21 12.00 7.01 -13.72
N VAL A 22 11.04 6.17 -14.14
CA VAL A 22 10.89 4.81 -13.60
C VAL A 22 12.17 3.98 -13.72
N PHE A 23 13.08 4.37 -14.63
CA PHE A 23 14.35 3.70 -14.87
C PHE A 23 15.51 4.14 -13.96
N ILE A 24 15.31 5.04 -12.99
CA ILE A 24 16.43 5.54 -12.17
C ILE A 24 17.23 4.42 -11.48
N GLY A 25 18.56 4.47 -11.58
CA GLY A 25 19.44 3.47 -10.97
C GLY A 25 19.38 2.09 -11.63
N LEU A 26 18.74 1.98 -12.80
CA LEU A 26 18.82 0.83 -13.68
C LEU A 26 19.78 1.12 -14.83
N GLU A 27 20.27 0.05 -15.47
CA GLU A 27 21.01 0.19 -16.72
C GLU A 27 20.11 0.72 -17.85
N ASN A 28 20.68 1.52 -18.76
CA ASN A 28 19.94 2.15 -19.86
C ASN A 28 19.34 1.17 -20.87
N ARG A 29 19.72 -0.12 -20.82
CA ARG A 29 19.23 -1.14 -21.74
C ARG A 29 18.49 -2.24 -20.97
N PRO A 30 17.24 -2.55 -21.32
CA PRO A 30 16.51 -3.65 -20.70
C PRO A 30 17.18 -4.99 -21.06
N ILE A 31 17.39 -5.83 -20.05
CA ILE A 31 17.86 -7.21 -20.23
C ILE A 31 16.84 -8.05 -21.00
N ARG A 32 15.54 -7.77 -20.78
CA ARG A 32 14.45 -8.50 -21.42
C ARG A 32 13.19 -7.63 -21.51
N HIS A 33 12.50 -7.76 -22.63
CA HIS A 33 11.14 -7.25 -22.81
C HIS A 33 10.14 -8.39 -22.65
N PHE A 34 9.04 -8.11 -21.94
CA PHE A 34 7.91 -9.02 -21.82
C PHE A 34 6.71 -8.39 -22.52
N ALA A 35 6.16 -9.08 -23.50
CA ALA A 35 4.84 -8.75 -24.03
C ALA A 35 3.77 -9.14 -23.01
N VAL A 36 2.59 -8.51 -23.07
CA VAL A 36 1.46 -9.02 -22.31
C VAL A 36 1.11 -10.41 -22.82
N PRO A 37 1.07 -11.43 -21.95
CA PRO A 37 0.71 -12.77 -22.38
C PRO A 37 -0.69 -12.78 -22.99
N GLU A 38 -0.87 -13.53 -24.08
CA GLU A 38 -2.21 -13.83 -24.57
C GLU A 38 -3.01 -14.51 -23.45
N ALA A 39 -4.29 -14.15 -23.34
CA ALA A 39 -5.17 -14.82 -22.40
C ALA A 39 -5.19 -16.31 -22.77
N PRO A 40 -4.88 -17.23 -21.84
CA PRO A 40 -4.91 -18.65 -22.15
C PRO A 40 -6.30 -19.01 -22.68
N GLY A 41 -6.36 -19.60 -23.88
CA GLY A 41 -7.59 -20.14 -24.43
C GLY A 41 -8.22 -21.08 -23.40
N ALA A 42 -9.42 -20.73 -22.92
CA ALA A 42 -10.23 -21.43 -21.91
C ALA A 42 -9.44 -22.44 -21.05
N THR A 43 -8.54 -21.98 -20.17
CA THR A 43 -7.75 -22.89 -19.32
C THR A 43 -7.98 -22.62 -17.83
N ARG A 44 -8.37 -23.70 -17.13
CA ARG A 44 -8.57 -23.88 -15.68
C ARG A 44 -8.71 -22.59 -14.88
N GLN A 45 -9.93 -22.36 -14.41
CA GLN A 45 -10.29 -21.36 -13.41
C GLN A 45 -9.23 -21.34 -12.27
N ARG A 46 -8.39 -20.31 -12.26
CA ARG A 46 -7.35 -20.12 -11.25
C ARG A 46 -8.01 -19.45 -10.05
N TYR A 47 -8.62 -20.27 -9.20
CA TYR A 47 -9.34 -19.77 -8.04
C TYR A 47 -8.37 -19.11 -7.06
N LEU A 48 -8.78 -17.93 -6.58
CA LEU A 48 -8.31 -17.42 -5.31
C LEU A 48 -8.87 -18.34 -4.23
N ALA A 49 -8.02 -18.91 -3.40
CA ALA A 49 -8.43 -19.87 -2.37
C ALA A 49 -7.68 -19.64 -1.07
N GLY A 50 -8.28 -20.09 0.04
CA GLY A 50 -7.65 -20.10 1.36
C GLY A 50 -7.24 -18.72 1.85
N LEU A 51 -8.09 -17.71 1.64
CA LEU A 51 -7.85 -16.37 2.19
C LEU A 51 -7.83 -16.43 3.72
N GLN A 52 -6.72 -16.00 4.30
CA GLN A 52 -6.51 -15.98 5.74
C GLN A 52 -5.91 -14.65 6.16
N THR A 53 -6.46 -14.03 7.19
CA THR A 53 -5.80 -12.92 7.90
C THR A 53 -4.63 -13.46 8.72
N VAL A 54 -3.44 -12.94 8.45
CA VAL A 54 -2.18 -13.35 9.10
C VAL A 54 -1.85 -12.42 10.25
N SER A 55 -1.86 -11.12 10.00
CA SER A 55 -1.61 -10.06 10.99
C SER A 55 -2.28 -8.75 10.56
N SER A 56 -2.20 -7.75 11.42
CA SER A 56 -2.49 -6.36 11.09
C SER A 56 -1.53 -5.44 11.83
N TYR A 57 -1.39 -4.21 11.37
CA TYR A 57 -0.63 -3.19 12.08
C TYR A 57 -1.14 -1.78 11.77
N SER A 58 -0.94 -0.86 12.70
CA SER A 58 -1.19 0.57 12.49
C SER A 58 0.11 1.33 12.68
N TRP A 59 0.39 2.29 11.80
CA TRP A 59 1.47 3.26 12.04
C TRP A 59 1.04 4.22 13.14
N ILE A 60 1.91 4.45 14.13
CA ILE A 60 1.63 5.38 15.22
C ILE A 60 2.55 6.60 15.21
N ASP A 61 2.05 7.76 15.66
CA ASP A 61 2.88 8.96 15.80
C ASP A 61 3.87 8.76 16.95
N ALA A 62 5.13 8.54 16.58
CA ALA A 62 6.24 8.30 17.49
C ALA A 62 7.51 8.93 16.92
N GLU A 63 8.50 9.14 17.78
CA GLU A 63 9.78 9.76 17.40
C GLU A 63 10.53 8.98 16.32
N VAL A 64 10.42 7.65 16.37
CA VAL A 64 10.97 6.73 15.38
C VAL A 64 9.84 5.96 14.67
N PRO A 65 10.04 5.51 13.42
CA PRO A 65 9.04 4.70 12.72
C PRO A 65 8.56 3.50 13.55
N THR A 66 7.33 3.58 14.06
CA THR A 66 6.78 2.60 15.01
C THR A 66 5.41 2.11 14.55
N ILE A 67 5.17 0.81 14.72
CA ILE A 67 3.89 0.17 14.43
C ILE A 67 3.30 -0.46 15.69
N ALA A 68 1.98 -0.33 15.85
CA ALA A 68 1.21 -1.12 16.80
C ALA A 68 0.81 -2.45 16.16
N VAL A 69 0.97 -3.56 16.89
CA VAL A 69 0.66 -4.93 16.42
C VAL A 69 -0.09 -5.70 17.53
N PRO A 70 -1.31 -6.21 17.29
CA PRO A 70 -2.13 -5.96 16.11
C PRO A 70 -2.50 -4.47 16.00
N GLY A 71 -2.67 -4.00 14.76
CA GLY A 71 -3.19 -2.66 14.53
C GLY A 71 -4.69 -2.61 14.75
N MET A 72 -5.20 -1.40 14.99
CA MET A 72 -6.64 -1.12 15.08
C MET A 72 -7.08 -0.26 13.89
N PRO A 73 -8.01 -0.73 13.05
CA PRO A 73 -8.66 0.11 12.04
C PRO A 73 -9.57 1.14 12.73
N ARG A 74 -9.91 2.20 12.01
CA ARG A 74 -10.97 3.12 12.42
C ARG A 74 -12.33 2.43 12.30
N VAL A 75 -13.33 2.88 13.05
CA VAL A 75 -14.68 2.31 13.05
C VAL A 75 -15.59 3.15 12.18
N TRP A 76 -16.27 2.56 11.21
CA TRP A 76 -17.25 3.26 10.37
C TRP A 76 -18.45 3.72 11.21
N THR A 77 -18.86 4.99 11.06
CA THR A 77 -19.92 5.59 11.90
C THR A 77 -21.27 5.72 11.20
N ASP A 78 -21.35 5.29 9.93
CA ASP A 78 -22.55 5.42 9.08
C ASP A 78 -23.21 6.81 9.12
N PRO A 79 -22.48 7.87 8.74
CA PRO A 79 -22.98 9.21 8.94
C PRO A 79 -24.01 9.57 7.84
N PRO A 80 -24.98 10.46 8.12
CA PRO A 80 -26.07 10.76 7.19
C PRO A 80 -25.57 11.40 5.88
N PRO A 81 -26.33 11.32 4.78
CA PRO A 81 -25.96 11.99 3.53
C PRO A 81 -25.97 13.52 3.69
N GLY A 82 -25.22 14.21 2.82
CA GLY A 82 -25.23 15.69 2.75
C GLY A 82 -24.30 16.39 3.75
N ILE A 83 -23.37 15.67 4.37
CA ILE A 83 -22.41 16.26 5.31
C ILE A 83 -21.44 17.19 4.59
N ALA A 84 -21.24 18.36 5.17
CA ALA A 84 -20.23 19.30 4.72
C ALA A 84 -18.84 18.80 5.11
N LEU A 85 -17.99 18.56 4.11
CA LEU A 85 -16.60 18.18 4.31
C LEU A 85 -15.70 19.40 4.19
N GLU A 86 -14.80 19.57 5.15
CA GLU A 86 -13.72 20.55 5.02
C GLU A 86 -12.76 20.14 3.90
N ARG A 87 -12.14 21.14 3.26
CA ARG A 87 -11.08 20.87 2.29
C ARG A 87 -9.82 20.45 3.03
N ASP A 88 -9.27 19.32 2.63
CA ASP A 88 -7.93 18.88 2.98
C ASP A 88 -6.89 19.86 2.41
N GLY A 89 -5.63 19.63 2.79
CA GLY A 89 -4.48 20.38 2.29
C GLY A 89 -4.29 20.28 0.77
N ASN A 90 -3.06 20.47 0.29
CA ASN A 90 -2.78 20.39 -1.15
C ASN A 90 -2.15 19.05 -1.57
N GLU A 91 -1.82 18.20 -0.61
CA GLU A 91 -0.99 17.01 -0.80
C GLU A 91 -1.51 15.80 -0.04
N ALA A 92 -1.21 14.60 -0.56
CA ALA A 92 -1.42 13.31 0.09
C ALA A 92 -0.20 12.40 -0.05
N VAL A 93 0.00 11.55 0.94
CA VAL A 93 1.05 10.50 0.91
C VAL A 93 0.51 9.27 0.19
N LYS A 94 1.14 8.88 -0.92
CA LYS A 94 0.79 7.69 -1.74
C LYS A 94 1.24 6.36 -1.16
N ASP A 95 2.30 6.40 -0.38
CA ASP A 95 2.93 5.21 0.18
C ASP A 95 3.56 5.51 1.52
N GLN A 96 2.76 5.43 2.58
CA GLN A 96 3.25 5.67 3.92
C GLN A 96 4.31 4.63 4.33
N ASN A 97 4.24 3.38 3.87
CA ASN A 97 5.25 2.40 4.27
C ASN A 97 6.62 2.72 3.67
N THR A 98 6.65 3.20 2.42
CA THR A 98 7.89 3.72 1.81
C THR A 98 8.32 5.02 2.49
N LEU A 99 7.40 5.89 2.90
CA LEU A 99 7.74 7.10 3.67
C LEU A 99 8.42 6.77 5.01
N MET A 100 7.84 5.84 5.77
CA MET A 100 8.32 5.47 7.10
C MET A 100 9.57 4.59 7.06
N THR A 101 9.70 3.74 6.05
CA THR A 101 10.83 2.80 5.88
C THR A 101 11.35 2.78 4.43
N PRO A 102 12.03 3.84 3.96
CA PRO A 102 12.30 4.02 2.53
C PRO A 102 13.20 2.97 1.90
N ARG A 103 14.13 2.41 2.69
CA ARG A 103 15.00 1.32 2.25
C ARG A 103 14.30 -0.03 2.22
N PHE A 104 13.25 -0.22 3.03
CA PHE A 104 12.59 -1.50 3.22
C PHE A 104 11.06 -1.37 3.30
N PRO A 105 10.35 -1.02 2.21
CA PRO A 105 8.89 -0.76 2.24
C PRO A 105 8.01 -1.95 2.67
N LEU A 106 8.55 -3.17 2.66
CA LEU A 106 7.89 -4.39 3.14
C LEU A 106 8.25 -4.74 4.60
N LEU A 107 9.11 -3.95 5.27
CA LEU A 107 9.58 -4.25 6.62
C LEU A 107 8.43 -4.32 7.63
N ALA A 108 7.51 -3.37 7.62
CA ALA A 108 6.37 -3.37 8.54
C ALA A 108 5.44 -4.58 8.34
N LEU A 109 5.30 -5.08 7.11
CA LEU A 109 4.59 -6.33 6.82
C LEU A 109 5.29 -7.50 7.52
N VAL A 110 6.59 -7.67 7.30
CA VAL A 110 7.37 -8.78 7.90
C VAL A 110 7.41 -8.67 9.42
N ALA A 111 7.64 -7.48 9.96
CA ALA A 111 7.71 -7.21 11.39
C ALA A 111 6.38 -7.50 12.09
N SER A 112 5.24 -7.07 11.53
CA SER A 112 3.92 -7.34 12.12
C SER A 112 3.60 -8.84 12.14
N VAL A 113 3.95 -9.58 11.09
CA VAL A 113 3.75 -11.03 11.05
C VAL A 113 4.63 -11.72 12.10
N ARG A 114 5.91 -11.34 12.22
CA ARG A 114 6.81 -11.93 13.24
C ARG A 114 6.36 -11.63 14.66
N ALA A 115 5.89 -10.42 14.93
CA ALA A 115 5.39 -10.03 16.24
C ALA A 115 4.07 -10.73 16.60
N TYR A 116 3.13 -10.82 15.67
CA TYR A 116 1.80 -11.40 15.92
C TYR A 116 1.77 -12.93 15.82
N ARG A 117 2.61 -13.53 14.97
CA ARG A 117 2.74 -14.98 14.76
C ARG A 117 4.21 -15.39 14.65
N PRO A 118 4.91 -15.56 15.79
CA PRO A 118 6.33 -15.91 15.81
C PRO A 118 6.69 -17.19 15.03
N ASN A 119 5.76 -18.15 14.98
CA ASN A 119 5.94 -19.44 14.29
C ASN A 119 5.45 -19.42 12.83
N PHE A 120 5.21 -18.26 12.23
CA PHE A 120 4.74 -18.18 10.85
C PHE A 120 5.80 -18.70 9.85
N ALA A 121 5.42 -19.69 9.05
CA ALA A 121 6.27 -20.34 8.07
C ALA A 121 6.49 -19.47 6.81
N PHE A 122 7.40 -18.48 6.89
CA PHE A 122 7.74 -17.62 5.75
C PHE A 122 8.31 -18.40 4.55
N ASN A 123 8.98 -19.52 4.80
CA ASN A 123 9.53 -20.40 3.76
C ASN A 123 8.47 -21.06 2.85
N GLU A 124 7.20 -21.08 3.27
CA GLU A 124 6.08 -21.56 2.45
C GLU A 124 5.48 -20.47 1.54
N VAL A 125 5.87 -19.21 1.73
CA VAL A 125 5.36 -18.08 0.93
C VAL A 125 6.18 -17.96 -0.34
N ASN A 126 5.52 -17.92 -1.50
CA ASN A 126 6.20 -17.72 -2.77
C ASN A 126 6.34 -16.24 -3.12
N ILE A 127 5.36 -15.41 -2.79
CA ILE A 127 5.37 -13.97 -3.10
C ILE A 127 4.98 -13.17 -1.86
N VAL A 128 5.81 -12.20 -1.48
CA VAL A 128 5.50 -11.16 -0.49
C VAL A 128 5.31 -9.84 -1.22
N THR A 129 4.15 -9.22 -1.11
CA THR A 129 3.85 -8.02 -1.89
C THR A 129 2.77 -7.12 -1.27
N THR A 130 2.35 -6.11 -2.02
CA THR A 130 1.27 -5.20 -1.68
C THR A 130 0.13 -5.30 -2.69
N ARG A 131 -1.10 -4.97 -2.28
CA ARG A 131 -2.25 -4.83 -3.18
C ARG A 131 -1.96 -3.87 -4.34
N ASN A 132 -1.21 -2.79 -4.11
CA ASN A 132 -0.90 -1.80 -5.15
C ASN A 132 0.00 -2.40 -6.25
N SER A 133 1.03 -3.16 -5.88
CA SER A 133 1.89 -3.88 -6.84
C SER A 133 1.08 -4.81 -7.74
N LEU A 134 0.16 -5.59 -7.17
CA LEU A 134 -0.73 -6.46 -7.94
C LEU A 134 -1.71 -5.68 -8.83
N ARG A 135 -2.24 -4.54 -8.35
CA ARG A 135 -3.10 -3.66 -9.16
C ARG A 135 -2.36 -3.04 -10.35
N LYS A 136 -1.07 -2.69 -10.19
CA LYS A 136 -0.22 -2.22 -11.29
C LYS A 136 -0.07 -3.30 -12.37
N LEU A 137 0.27 -4.53 -11.98
CA LEU A 137 0.35 -5.67 -12.90
C LEU A 137 -1.00 -5.95 -13.58
N LEU A 138 -2.11 -5.91 -12.83
CA LEU A 138 -3.44 -6.12 -13.41
C LEU A 138 -3.80 -5.05 -14.45
N ARG A 139 -3.47 -3.78 -14.19
CA ARG A 139 -3.67 -2.69 -15.16
C ARG A 139 -2.80 -2.87 -16.40
N PHE A 140 -1.55 -3.27 -16.23
CA PHE A 140 -0.66 -3.59 -17.34
C PHE A 140 -1.25 -4.66 -18.27
N ILE A 141 -1.73 -5.77 -17.69
CA ILE A 141 -2.34 -6.87 -18.45
C ILE A 141 -3.66 -6.44 -19.13
N ARG A 142 -4.46 -5.59 -18.47
CA ARG A 142 -5.77 -5.15 -19.02
C ARG A 142 -5.66 -4.01 -20.03
N GLY A 143 -4.65 -3.15 -19.90
CA GLY A 143 -4.47 -1.96 -20.72
C GLY A 143 -3.61 -2.18 -21.97
N SER A 144 -3.05 -3.39 -22.15
CA SER A 144 -2.28 -3.75 -23.33
C SER A 144 -3.16 -3.80 -24.56
N GLY A 145 -3.09 -2.74 -25.35
CA GLY A 145 -3.88 -2.56 -26.58
C GLY A 145 -4.02 -1.10 -26.98
N ARG A 146 -3.72 -0.17 -26.07
CA ARG A 146 -3.72 1.27 -26.35
C ARG A 146 -2.44 1.93 -25.81
N PRO A 147 -1.54 2.43 -26.67
CA PRO A 147 -0.40 3.25 -26.24
C PRO A 147 -0.87 4.37 -25.30
N GLY A 148 -0.21 4.53 -24.15
CA GLY A 148 -0.57 5.55 -23.14
C GLY A 148 -1.75 5.20 -22.22
N ALA A 149 -2.38 4.02 -22.36
CA ALA A 149 -3.51 3.63 -21.49
C ALA A 149 -3.10 3.18 -20.08
N VAL A 150 -1.82 2.87 -19.85
CA VAL A 150 -1.29 2.50 -18.54
C VAL A 150 -0.12 3.42 -18.23
N ALA A 151 -0.18 4.11 -17.09
CA ALA A 151 0.94 4.90 -16.61
C ALA A 151 2.13 3.98 -16.29
N ASP A 152 3.33 4.46 -16.59
CA ASP A 152 4.56 3.74 -16.27
C ASP A 152 4.65 3.45 -14.77
N PHE A 153 5.16 2.29 -14.45
CA PHE A 153 5.35 1.86 -13.08
C PHE A 153 6.59 0.98 -12.95
N ARG A 154 7.18 1.01 -11.76
CA ARG A 154 8.29 0.13 -11.40
C ARG A 154 7.93 -0.75 -10.22
N LEU A 155 8.36 -2.01 -10.32
CA LEU A 155 8.38 -2.97 -9.23
C LEU A 155 9.81 -3.50 -9.12
N ASP A 156 10.38 -3.38 -7.93
CA ASP A 156 11.64 -4.05 -7.60
C ASP A 156 11.34 -5.48 -7.14
N VAL A 157 12.21 -6.41 -7.52
CA VAL A 157 12.07 -7.85 -7.31
C VAL A 157 13.31 -8.36 -6.59
N ASP A 158 13.15 -8.71 -5.31
CA ASP A 158 14.22 -9.36 -4.53
C ASP A 158 13.90 -10.84 -4.37
N VAL A 159 14.87 -11.70 -4.67
CA VAL A 159 14.74 -13.16 -4.54
C VAL A 159 15.42 -13.62 -3.25
N THR A 160 14.68 -14.31 -2.38
CA THR A 160 15.21 -14.87 -1.14
C THR A 160 14.77 -16.32 -0.98
N GLY A 161 15.71 -17.25 -1.14
CA GLY A 161 15.39 -18.69 -1.19
C GLY A 161 14.38 -19.01 -2.30
N LYS A 162 13.17 -19.46 -1.92
CA LYS A 162 12.05 -19.78 -2.82
C LYS A 162 11.01 -18.66 -2.92
N SER A 163 11.24 -17.55 -2.24
CA SER A 163 10.31 -16.44 -2.12
C SER A 163 10.79 -15.25 -2.95
N VAL A 164 9.83 -14.51 -3.49
CA VAL A 164 10.05 -13.24 -4.16
C VAL A 164 9.38 -12.13 -3.37
N LEU A 165 10.12 -11.06 -3.10
CA LEU A 165 9.58 -9.81 -2.58
C LEU A 165 9.33 -8.88 -3.75
N LEU A 166 8.09 -8.49 -3.94
CA LEU A 166 7.66 -7.60 -5.02
C LEU A 166 7.29 -6.23 -4.45
N THR A 167 8.23 -5.30 -4.52
CA THR A 167 8.15 -3.99 -3.89
C THR A 167 7.79 -2.92 -4.92
N ARG A 168 6.75 -2.12 -4.65
CA ARG A 168 6.42 -0.98 -5.51
C ARG A 168 7.48 0.10 -5.36
N ARG A 169 7.86 0.72 -6.48
CA ARG A 169 8.58 1.99 -6.48
C ARG A 169 7.64 3.05 -7.04
N GLU A 170 7.43 4.10 -6.27
CA GLU A 170 6.64 5.25 -6.67
C GLU A 170 7.58 6.36 -7.14
N LEU A 171 7.26 6.97 -8.28
CA LEU A 171 7.97 8.16 -8.76
C LEU A 171 7.83 9.34 -7.80
N ARG A 172 6.71 9.38 -7.06
CA ARG A 172 6.40 10.40 -6.07
C ARG A 172 5.72 9.75 -4.88
N ILE A 173 6.33 9.89 -3.70
CA ILE A 173 5.75 9.42 -2.44
C ILE A 173 4.63 10.36 -1.98
N VAL A 174 4.72 11.65 -2.33
CA VAL A 174 3.70 12.66 -2.08
C VAL A 174 3.10 13.10 -3.41
N GLU A 175 1.77 13.20 -3.49
CA GLU A 175 1.09 13.77 -4.65
C GLU A 175 0.31 15.02 -4.31
N HIS A 176 0.34 15.99 -5.22
CA HIS A 176 -0.57 17.12 -5.16
C HIS A 176 -1.96 16.70 -5.62
N TYR A 177 -2.98 17.22 -4.94
CA TYR A 177 -4.36 16.96 -5.31
C TYR A 177 -4.70 17.58 -6.66
N LYS A 178 -5.15 16.71 -7.58
CA LYS A 178 -5.50 17.09 -8.95
C LYS A 178 -6.99 17.32 -9.16
N SER A 179 -7.82 17.00 -8.16
CA SER A 179 -9.28 17.15 -8.23
C SER A 179 -9.87 17.64 -6.92
N ARG A 180 -11.10 18.16 -6.99
CA ARG A 180 -11.89 18.53 -5.81
C ARG A 180 -12.20 17.34 -4.90
N SER A 181 -12.42 16.15 -5.47
CA SER A 181 -12.70 14.94 -4.69
C SER A 181 -11.50 14.49 -3.86
N MET A 182 -10.27 14.61 -4.40
CA MET A 182 -9.07 14.27 -3.62
C MET A 182 -8.85 15.24 -2.46
N ARG A 183 -9.26 16.51 -2.62
CA ARG A 183 -9.19 17.55 -1.58
C ARG A 183 -10.21 17.37 -0.45
N VAL A 184 -11.00 16.30 -0.43
CA VAL A 184 -11.94 16.03 0.68
C VAL A 184 -11.86 14.57 1.14
N ALA A 185 -10.92 13.78 0.60
CA ALA A 185 -10.84 12.34 0.88
C ALA A 185 -10.46 12.07 2.33
N GLN A 186 -9.45 12.77 2.85
CA GLN A 186 -9.05 12.59 4.26
C GLN A 186 -10.15 13.12 5.17
N SER A 187 -10.70 14.30 4.85
CA SER A 187 -11.83 14.89 5.57
C SER A 187 -13.02 13.93 5.65
N PHE A 188 -13.36 13.26 4.55
CA PHE A 188 -14.39 12.23 4.51
C PHE A 188 -14.06 11.08 5.47
N GLU A 189 -12.86 10.52 5.40
CA GLU A 189 -12.43 9.48 6.33
C GLU A 189 -12.55 9.95 7.79
N ARG A 190 -12.10 11.17 8.13
CA ARG A 190 -12.18 11.69 9.51
C ARG A 190 -13.61 11.80 10.01
N VAL A 191 -14.49 12.34 9.17
CA VAL A 191 -15.88 12.63 9.54
C VAL A 191 -16.71 11.35 9.62
N CYS A 192 -16.39 10.36 8.79
CA CYS A 192 -17.20 9.14 8.67
C CYS A 192 -16.67 7.97 9.51
N THR A 193 -15.62 8.18 10.30
CA THR A 193 -15.03 7.12 11.10
C THR A 193 -14.52 7.63 12.45
N LEU A 194 -14.54 6.78 13.47
CA LEU A 194 -13.99 7.06 14.79
C LEU A 194 -12.74 6.22 15.08
N PRO A 195 -11.81 6.71 15.91
CA PRO A 195 -10.73 5.88 16.43
C PRO A 195 -11.30 4.75 17.30
N ALA A 196 -10.74 3.55 17.18
CA ALA A 196 -11.23 2.39 17.93
C ALA A 196 -10.94 2.48 19.45
N ASP A 197 -9.90 3.20 19.84
CA ASP A 197 -9.42 3.38 21.22
C ASP A 197 -9.70 4.81 21.77
N GLY A 198 -10.49 5.60 21.05
CA GLY A 198 -10.86 6.96 21.45
C GLY A 198 -9.81 8.04 21.17
N ASP A 199 -8.59 7.68 20.75
CA ASP A 199 -7.55 8.65 20.39
C ASP A 199 -7.31 8.68 18.87
N TYR A 200 -7.70 9.78 18.24
CA TYR A 200 -7.48 9.98 16.80
C TYR A 200 -6.00 10.21 16.49
N ALA A 201 -5.28 10.87 17.40
CA ALA A 201 -3.95 11.42 17.12
C ALA A 201 -2.86 10.34 17.02
N THR A 202 -3.13 9.13 17.54
CA THR A 202 -2.14 8.06 17.60
C THR A 202 -2.09 7.22 16.34
N HIS A 203 -3.14 7.12 15.52
CA HIS A 203 -3.18 6.20 14.37
C HIS A 203 -3.14 6.92 13.02
N MET A 204 -2.07 6.69 12.26
CA MET A 204 -1.86 7.34 10.96
C MET A 204 -2.43 6.57 9.77
N SER A 205 -2.26 5.24 9.74
CA SER A 205 -2.94 4.34 8.79
C SER A 205 -2.96 2.91 9.32
N HIS A 206 -3.96 2.14 8.90
CA HIS A 206 -4.12 0.76 9.29
C HIS A 206 -3.92 -0.19 8.10
N HIS A 207 -3.17 -1.26 8.31
CA HIS A 207 -2.81 -2.25 7.30
C HIS A 207 -3.15 -3.65 7.76
N ARG A 208 -3.76 -4.44 6.88
CA ARG A 208 -3.97 -5.87 7.06
C ARG A 208 -3.00 -6.66 6.22
N VAL A 209 -2.52 -7.77 6.76
CA VAL A 209 -1.67 -8.73 6.05
C VAL A 209 -2.45 -10.04 5.91
N VAL A 210 -2.63 -10.48 4.68
CA VAL A 210 -3.36 -11.70 4.34
C VAL A 210 -2.49 -12.68 3.57
N LYS A 211 -2.73 -13.97 3.78
CA LYS A 211 -2.18 -15.06 2.97
C LYS A 211 -3.32 -15.65 2.14
N TYR A 212 -3.07 -15.91 0.86
CA TYR A 212 -4.00 -16.65 0.01
C TYR A 212 -3.23 -17.35 -1.12
N ARG A 213 -3.88 -18.32 -1.76
CA ARG A 213 -3.33 -19.04 -2.91
C ARG A 213 -3.93 -18.50 -4.20
N PHE A 214 -3.08 -18.24 -5.19
CA PHE A 214 -3.50 -17.84 -6.53
C PHE A 214 -2.60 -18.48 -7.58
N GLY A 215 -3.17 -19.19 -8.55
CA GLY A 215 -2.40 -19.82 -9.63
C GLY A 215 -1.32 -20.80 -9.15
N GLY A 216 -1.55 -21.48 -8.01
CA GLY A 216 -0.57 -22.38 -7.41
C GLY A 216 0.43 -21.72 -6.47
N LEU A 217 0.47 -20.39 -6.41
CA LEU A 217 1.43 -19.63 -5.59
C LEU A 217 0.79 -19.20 -4.28
N ASN A 218 1.53 -19.36 -3.18
CA ASN A 218 1.19 -18.79 -1.88
C ASN A 218 1.62 -17.33 -1.84
N ILE A 219 0.66 -16.42 -1.74
CA ILE A 219 0.89 -14.97 -1.72
C ILE A 219 0.62 -14.45 -0.32
N LEU A 220 1.59 -13.73 0.24
CA LEU A 220 1.45 -12.90 1.43
C LEU A 220 1.35 -11.44 0.98
N MET A 221 0.20 -10.81 1.21
CA MET A 221 -0.12 -9.49 0.70
C MET A 221 -0.52 -8.56 1.83
N ARG A 222 0.05 -7.34 1.82
CA ARG A 222 -0.47 -6.21 2.61
C ARG A 222 -1.43 -5.35 1.82
N PHE A 223 -2.45 -4.84 2.49
CA PHE A 223 -3.26 -3.71 2.03
C PHE A 223 -3.68 -2.79 3.17
N GLU A 224 -3.82 -1.51 2.85
CA GLU A 224 -4.45 -0.52 3.73
C GLU A 224 -5.95 -0.78 3.85
N THR A 225 -6.49 -0.57 5.04
CA THR A 225 -7.91 -0.69 5.36
C THR A 225 -8.34 0.57 6.11
N ASP A 226 -9.25 1.33 5.51
CA ASP A 226 -9.63 2.66 6.00
C ASP A 226 -10.49 2.58 7.27
N ALA A 227 -11.41 1.61 7.31
CA ALA A 227 -12.29 1.37 8.45
C ALA A 227 -12.74 -0.10 8.57
N CYS A 228 -13.36 -0.43 9.70
CA CYS A 228 -14.11 -1.67 9.94
C CYS A 228 -15.56 -1.40 10.33
#